data_AF-A0A1F9CGX2-F1
#
_entry.id   AF-A0A1F9CGX2-F1
#
_cell.length_a   1.000
_cell.length_b   1.000
_cell.length_c   1.000
_cell.angle_alpha   90.00
_cell.angle_beta   90.00
_cell.angle_gamma   90.00
#
_symmetry.space_group_name_H-M   'P 1'
#
loop_
_entity.id
_entity.type
_entity.pdbx_description
1 polymer ?
#
loop_
_entity_poly.entity_id
_entity_poly.type
_entity_poly.pdbx_seq_one_letter_code
_entity_poly.pdbx_strand_id
1 'polypeptide(L)'
;MNTKAEKCPICGNGDLQKKIITETFEYKGKAFDYPNYIIYECPECGEAVVDKITLKESGRAIRDFYREVDGLLVSSEIQRIRKFKLRLTQDQASELLGGGAKSFARYENNEVIQSMALDNLLRLLDVAPHMLSVIQNKYKTLESAMVISISGKYDLNQWKMVANYG
;
A
#
# COMPACT_ATOMS: atom_id res chain seq x y z
N MET A 1 29.63 6.26 -11.03
CA MET A 1 28.97 7.58 -11.14
C MET A 1 29.20 8.07 -12.56
N ASN A 2 28.18 8.02 -13.42
CA ASN A 2 28.31 8.46 -14.82
C ASN A 2 27.74 9.88 -14.91
N THR A 3 28.61 10.87 -14.90
CA THR A 3 28.30 12.30 -14.85
C THR A 3 28.08 12.85 -16.25
N LYS A 4 27.02 12.40 -16.94
CA LYS A 4 26.53 13.10 -18.13
C LYS A 4 25.31 13.89 -17.70
N ALA A 5 25.39 15.22 -17.77
CA ALA A 5 24.23 16.07 -17.56
C ALA A 5 23.14 15.65 -18.55
N GLU A 6 21.97 15.28 -18.05
CA GLU A 6 20.85 14.87 -18.90
C GLU A 6 20.27 16.12 -19.58
N LYS A 7 20.12 16.06 -20.90
CA LYS A 7 19.44 17.12 -21.64
C LYS A 7 17.97 17.15 -21.25
N CYS A 8 17.41 18.36 -21.18
CA CYS A 8 16.00 18.56 -20.91
C CYS A 8 15.16 17.78 -21.94
N PRO A 9 14.28 16.85 -21.50
CA PRO A 9 13.46 16.07 -22.41
C PRO A 9 12.34 16.88 -23.07
N ILE A 10 12.07 18.10 -22.59
CA ILE A 10 10.99 18.96 -23.09
C ILE A 10 11.50 19.94 -24.16
N CYS A 11 12.55 20.71 -23.89
CA CYS A 11 13.05 21.71 -24.85
C CYS A 11 14.28 21.26 -25.64
N GLY A 12 14.99 20.22 -25.21
CA GLY A 12 16.21 19.71 -25.84
C GLY A 12 17.45 20.62 -25.71
N ASN A 13 17.28 21.87 -25.27
CA ASN A 13 18.33 22.89 -25.34
C ASN A 13 19.12 23.03 -24.03
N GLY A 14 18.46 22.94 -22.87
CA GLY A 14 19.12 23.10 -21.57
C GLY A 14 19.60 21.78 -20.95
N ASP A 15 20.72 21.83 -20.23
CA ASP A 15 21.17 20.74 -19.36
C ASP A 15 20.46 20.84 -18.00
N LEU A 16 19.91 19.72 -17.52
CA LEU A 16 19.20 19.67 -16.26
C LEU A 16 20.15 19.90 -15.07
N GLN A 17 19.78 20.82 -14.18
CA GLN A 17 20.56 21.17 -13.00
C GLN A 17 19.88 20.69 -11.72
N LYS A 18 20.63 19.98 -10.87
CA LYS A 18 20.13 19.52 -9.58
C LYS A 18 19.88 20.71 -8.65
N LYS A 19 18.67 20.80 -8.09
CA LYS A 19 18.32 21.70 -6.99
C LYS A 19 17.75 20.89 -5.82
N ILE A 20 17.93 21.42 -4.62
CA ILE A 20 17.36 20.88 -3.38
C ILE A 20 16.48 21.98 -2.80
N ILE A 21 15.20 21.70 -2.67
CA ILE A 21 14.19 22.63 -2.19
C ILE A 21 13.41 22.03 -1.02
N THR A 22 12.57 22.85 -0.39
CA THR A 22 11.48 22.34 0.45
C THR A 22 10.22 22.43 -0.39
N GLU A 23 9.55 21.30 -0.58
CA GLU A 23 8.31 21.22 -1.34
C GLU A 23 7.13 21.17 -0.36
N THR A 24 6.11 21.99 -0.59
CA THR A 24 4.92 22.04 0.26
C THR A 24 3.76 21.35 -0.45
N PHE A 25 3.19 20.33 0.19
CA PHE A 25 2.03 19.60 -0.31
C PHE A 25 0.78 20.00 0.46
N GLU A 26 -0.32 20.29 -0.23
CA GLU A 26 -1.58 20.66 0.39
C GLU A 26 -2.64 19.57 0.19
N TYR A 27 -3.38 19.27 1.27
CA TYR A 27 -4.48 18.33 1.25
C TYR A 27 -5.57 18.73 2.25
N LYS A 28 -6.80 18.92 1.75
CA LYS A 28 -7.98 19.35 2.54
C LYS A 28 -7.69 20.55 3.46
N GLY A 29 -6.96 21.55 2.95
CA GLY A 29 -6.64 22.77 3.69
C GLY A 29 -5.54 22.63 4.76
N LYS A 30 -4.86 21.48 4.82
CA LYS A 30 -3.65 21.28 5.62
C LYS A 30 -2.43 21.25 4.69
N ALA A 31 -1.31 21.79 5.15
CA ALA A 31 -0.04 21.79 4.45
C ALA A 31 0.94 20.80 5.10
N PHE A 32 1.81 20.22 4.28
CA PHE A 32 2.89 19.34 4.68
C PHE A 32 4.17 19.73 3.93
N ASP A 33 5.14 20.23 4.68
CA ASP A 33 6.44 20.61 4.14
C ASP A 33 7.37 19.39 4.11
N TYR A 34 7.87 19.06 2.92
CA TYR A 34 8.85 18.00 2.71
C TYR A 34 10.23 18.62 2.40
N PRO A 35 11.16 18.61 3.36
CA PRO A 35 12.50 19.16 3.16
C PRO A 35 13.35 18.23 2.28
N ASN A 36 14.44 18.77 1.74
CA ASN A 36 15.41 18.04 0.92
C ASN A 36 14.77 17.41 -0.34
N TYR A 37 13.77 18.06 -0.91
CA TYR A 37 13.12 17.63 -2.14
C TYR A 37 14.05 17.92 -3.33
N ILE A 38 14.57 16.86 -3.96
CA ILE A 38 15.52 16.97 -5.06
C ILE A 38 14.77 17.02 -6.39
N ILE A 39 15.02 18.09 -7.15
CA ILE A 39 14.56 18.26 -8.52
C ILE A 39 15.74 18.50 -9.47
N TYR A 40 15.50 18.27 -10.74
CA TYR A 40 16.39 18.58 -11.85
C TYR A 40 15.67 19.59 -12.73
N GLU A 41 16.09 20.85 -12.69
CA GLU A 41 15.43 21.97 -13.37
C GLU A 41 16.24 22.42 -14.60
N CYS A 42 15.53 22.71 -15.69
CA CYS A 42 16.11 23.27 -16.89
C CYS A 42 16.17 24.81 -16.78
N PRO A 43 17.36 25.44 -16.86
CA PRO A 43 17.48 26.90 -16.78
C PRO A 43 16.90 27.63 -18.00
N GLU A 44 16.75 26.94 -19.13
CA GLU A 44 16.28 27.54 -20.40
C GLU A 44 14.76 27.66 -20.48
N CYS A 45 14.02 26.65 -19.99
CA CYS A 45 12.55 26.61 -20.09
C CYS A 45 11.84 26.51 -18.74
N GLY A 46 12.56 26.37 -17.63
CA GLY A 46 11.99 26.27 -16.27
C GLY A 46 11.38 24.92 -15.92
N GLU A 47 11.39 23.95 -16.84
CA GLU A 47 10.82 22.62 -16.58
C GLU A 47 11.65 21.87 -15.53
N ALA A 48 10.98 21.21 -14.59
CA ALA A 48 11.62 20.43 -13.54
C ALA A 48 11.16 18.96 -13.53
N VAL A 49 12.12 18.06 -13.35
CA VAL A 49 11.88 16.62 -13.15
C VAL A 49 12.30 16.24 -11.75
N VAL A 50 11.44 15.53 -11.02
CA VAL A 50 11.76 15.08 -9.66
C VAL A 50 12.72 13.90 -9.70
N ASP A 51 13.71 13.90 -8.81
CA ASP A 51 14.59 12.75 -8.62
C ASP A 51 13.79 11.49 -8.25
N LYS A 52 14.12 10.35 -8.86
CA LYS A 52 13.35 9.10 -8.69
C LYS A 52 13.26 8.64 -7.23
N ILE A 53 14.31 8.83 -6.44
CA ILE A 53 14.33 8.44 -5.03
C ILE A 53 13.45 9.42 -4.25
N THR A 54 13.62 10.72 -4.48
CA THR A 54 12.80 11.76 -3.86
C THR A 54 11.32 11.56 -4.15
N LEU A 55 10.94 11.31 -5.41
CA LEU A 55 9.56 11.08 -5.82
C LEU A 55 8.92 9.91 -5.07
N LYS A 56 9.68 8.82 -4.90
CA LYS A 56 9.20 7.63 -4.19
C LYS A 56 9.03 7.89 -2.70
N GLU A 57 10.03 8.46 -2.04
CA GLU A 57 10.03 8.67 -0.60
C GLU A 57 9.05 9.78 -0.17
N SER A 58 8.98 10.89 -0.91
CA SER A 58 7.96 11.93 -0.69
C SER A 58 6.55 11.36 -0.88
N GLY A 59 6.30 10.57 -1.92
CA GLY A 59 5.02 9.89 -2.11
C GLY A 59 4.63 8.95 -0.96
N ARG A 60 5.60 8.37 -0.25
CA ARG A 60 5.35 7.58 0.97
C ARG A 60 4.98 8.48 2.15
N ALA A 61 5.73 9.55 2.38
CA ALA A 61 5.45 10.50 3.46
C ALA A 61 4.08 11.19 3.29
N ILE A 62 3.76 11.62 2.07
CA ILE A 62 2.48 12.25 1.73
C ILE A 62 1.29 11.33 2.04
N ARG A 63 1.42 10.01 1.84
CA ARG A 63 0.33 9.06 2.12
C ARG A 63 0.03 8.93 3.61
N ASP A 64 1.03 8.96 4.48
CA ASP A 64 0.78 9.01 5.92
C ASP A 64 0.23 10.37 6.35
N PHE A 65 0.72 11.48 5.77
CA PHE A 65 0.10 12.79 5.97
C PHE A 65 -1.39 12.77 5.60
N TYR A 66 -1.77 12.21 4.44
CA TYR A 66 -3.18 12.12 4.04
C TYR A 66 -4.02 11.29 5.01
N ARG A 67 -3.46 10.19 5.54
CA ARG A 67 -4.13 9.40 6.57
C ARG A 67 -4.37 10.19 7.84
N GLU A 68 -3.38 10.94 8.32
CA GLU A 68 -3.52 11.81 9.49
C GLU A 68 -4.59 12.89 9.27
N VAL A 69 -4.62 13.49 8.07
CA VAL A 69 -5.67 14.46 7.71
C VAL A 69 -7.06 13.81 7.72
N ASP A 70 -7.16 12.58 7.23
CA ASP A 70 -8.42 11.83 7.13
C ASP A 70 -8.82 11.08 8.41
N GLY A 71 -7.99 11.12 9.46
CA GLY A 71 -8.23 10.39 10.71
C GLY A 71 -8.06 8.87 10.60
N LEU A 72 -7.34 8.40 9.59
CA LEU A 72 -7.02 7.00 9.36
C LEU A 72 -5.74 6.59 10.11
N LEU A 73 -5.60 5.31 10.38
CA LEU A 73 -4.38 4.72 10.94
C LEU A 73 -3.20 4.92 9.98
N VAL A 74 -2.08 5.43 10.48
CA VAL A 74 -0.84 5.50 9.70
C VAL A 74 -0.20 4.12 9.52
N SER A 75 0.69 3.98 8.54
CA SER A 75 1.31 2.68 8.20
C SER A 75 1.96 1.96 9.39
N SER A 76 2.61 2.70 10.27
CA SER A 76 3.26 2.17 11.48
C SER A 76 2.25 1.60 12.48
N GLU A 77 1.06 2.20 12.60
CA GLU A 77 -0.02 1.72 13.45
C GLU A 77 -0.65 0.44 12.87
N ILE A 78 -0.90 0.39 11.56
CA ILE A 78 -1.37 -0.82 10.87
C ILE A 78 -0.38 -1.97 11.12
N GLN A 79 0.91 -1.71 10.94
CA GLN A 79 1.96 -2.69 11.20
C GLN A 79 1.97 -3.13 12.67
N ARG A 80 1.84 -2.19 13.61
CA ARG A 80 1.80 -2.48 15.05
C ARG A 80 0.64 -3.40 15.40
N ILE A 81 -0.56 -3.08 14.93
CA ILE A 81 -1.78 -3.86 15.18
C ILE A 81 -1.59 -5.27 14.63
N ARG A 82 -1.22 -5.40 13.34
CA ARG A 82 -1.01 -6.72 12.73
C ARG A 82 0.04 -7.55 13.48
N LYS A 83 1.23 -6.99 13.72
CA LYS A 83 2.35 -7.74 14.31
C LYS A 83 2.13 -8.08 15.78
N PHE A 84 1.72 -7.11 16.59
CA PHE A 84 1.77 -7.26 18.05
C PHE A 84 0.42 -7.58 18.67
N LYS A 85 -0.69 -7.17 18.05
CA LYS A 85 -2.04 -7.46 18.55
C LYS A 85 -2.59 -8.74 17.95
N LEU A 86 -2.46 -8.88 16.63
CA LEU A 86 -3.04 -10.00 15.89
C LEU A 86 -2.05 -11.14 15.64
N ARG A 87 -0.74 -10.87 15.72
CA ARG A 87 0.33 -11.84 15.49
C ARG A 87 0.23 -12.55 14.13
N LEU A 88 -0.18 -11.80 13.11
CA LEU A 88 -0.33 -12.30 11.74
C LEU A 88 0.85 -11.90 10.86
N THR A 89 1.20 -12.73 9.88
CA THR A 89 2.01 -12.29 8.73
C THR A 89 1.20 -11.35 7.83
N GLN A 90 1.86 -10.64 6.91
CA GLN A 90 1.16 -9.78 5.95
C GLN A 90 0.22 -10.59 5.04
N ASP A 91 0.62 -11.79 4.66
CA ASP A 91 -0.19 -12.68 3.82
C ASP A 91 -1.41 -13.19 4.60
N GLN A 92 -1.22 -13.67 5.83
CA GLN A 92 -2.34 -14.10 6.69
C GLN A 92 -3.34 -12.95 6.94
N ALA A 93 -2.84 -11.74 7.16
CA ALA A 93 -3.70 -10.57 7.36
C ALA A 93 -4.48 -10.23 6.07
N SER A 94 -3.82 -10.29 4.91
CA SER A 94 -4.47 -10.05 3.61
C SER A 94 -5.55 -11.10 3.30
N GLU A 95 -5.33 -12.35 3.70
CA GLU A 95 -6.28 -13.45 3.53
C GLU A 95 -7.47 -13.33 4.48
N LEU A 96 -7.22 -13.08 5.77
CA LEU A 96 -8.26 -13.06 6.81
C LEU A 96 -9.06 -11.74 6.81
N LEU A 97 -8.38 -10.60 6.68
CA LEU A 97 -9.00 -9.27 6.80
C LEU A 97 -9.34 -8.66 5.44
N GLY A 98 -8.90 -9.30 4.35
CA GLY A 98 -9.15 -8.87 2.98
C GLY A 98 -8.15 -7.82 2.47
N GLY A 99 -8.56 -7.10 1.43
CA GLY A 99 -7.71 -6.14 0.70
C GLY A 99 -6.95 -6.75 -0.49
N GLY A 100 -6.99 -8.08 -0.62
CA GLY A 100 -6.32 -8.82 -1.70
C GLY A 100 -4.85 -9.10 -1.42
N ALA A 101 -4.22 -9.90 -2.27
CA ALA A 101 -2.84 -10.32 -2.10
C ALA A 101 -1.88 -9.12 -1.98
N LYS A 102 -0.95 -9.19 -1.02
CA LYS A 102 0.06 -8.15 -0.73
C LYS A 102 -0.50 -6.79 -0.27
N SER A 103 -1.78 -6.70 0.09
CA SER A 103 -2.40 -5.45 0.53
C SER A 103 -1.75 -4.90 1.80
N PHE A 104 -1.55 -5.73 2.82
CA PHE A 104 -0.86 -5.33 4.05
C PHE A 104 0.58 -4.89 3.81
N ALA A 105 1.29 -5.52 2.88
CA ALA A 105 2.62 -5.06 2.48
C ALA A 105 2.57 -3.66 1.88
N ARG A 106 1.58 -3.37 1.02
CA ARG A 106 1.38 -2.04 0.42
C ARG A 106 0.97 -1.00 1.45
N TYR A 107 0.10 -1.35 2.39
CA TYR A 107 -0.33 -0.43 3.44
C TYR A 107 0.84 -0.03 4.35
N GLU A 108 1.63 -1.00 4.78
CA GLU A 108 2.77 -0.80 5.68
C GLU A 108 3.98 -0.13 5.01
N ASN A 109 4.12 -0.27 3.69
CA ASN A 109 5.17 0.39 2.93
C ASN A 109 4.75 1.76 2.39
N ASN A 110 3.61 2.30 2.82
CA ASN A 110 3.06 3.55 2.32
C ASN A 110 2.91 3.57 0.80
N GLU A 111 2.39 2.49 0.22
CA GLU A 111 2.13 2.38 -1.22
C GLU A 111 0.65 2.56 -1.55
N VAL A 112 -0.24 2.29 -0.61
CA VAL A 112 -1.69 2.48 -0.78
C VAL A 112 -2.30 2.86 0.57
N ILE A 113 -3.32 3.72 0.57
CA ILE A 113 -4.12 4.01 1.76
C ILE A 113 -5.24 2.96 1.88
N GLN A 114 -5.42 2.43 3.09
CA GLN A 114 -6.46 1.44 3.39
C GLN A 114 -7.87 2.01 3.21
N SER A 115 -8.85 1.14 3.00
CA SER A 115 -10.26 1.55 3.03
C SER A 115 -10.70 1.90 4.45
N MET A 116 -11.70 2.78 4.56
CA MET A 116 -12.35 3.12 5.84
C MET A 116 -12.86 1.88 6.59
N ALA A 117 -13.37 0.89 5.86
CA ALA A 117 -13.85 -0.36 6.45
C ALA A 117 -12.71 -1.15 7.12
N LEU A 118 -11.55 -1.26 6.45
CA LEU A 118 -10.39 -1.93 7.02
C LEU A 118 -9.82 -1.15 8.22
N ASP A 119 -9.81 0.18 8.13
CA ASP A 119 -9.39 1.05 9.23
C ASP A 119 -10.20 0.79 10.51
N ASN A 120 -11.53 0.84 10.38
CA ASN A 120 -12.44 0.56 11.48
C ASN A 120 -12.27 -0.86 12.03
N LEU A 121 -12.10 -1.85 11.16
CA LEU A 121 -11.85 -3.24 11.57
C LEU A 121 -10.56 -3.36 12.38
N LEU A 122 -9.47 -2.75 11.91
CA LEU A 122 -8.19 -2.77 12.61
C LEU A 122 -8.27 -2.09 13.98
N ARG A 123 -9.01 -0.97 14.09
CA ARG A 123 -9.24 -0.29 15.38
C ARG A 123 -10.01 -1.17 16.36
N LEU A 124 -11.08 -1.85 15.90
CA LEU A 124 -11.82 -2.80 16.74
C LEU A 124 -10.93 -3.96 17.21
N LEU A 125 -10.13 -4.50 16.30
CA LEU A 125 -9.22 -5.61 16.59
C LEU A 125 -8.02 -5.20 17.47
N ASP A 126 -7.60 -3.94 17.46
CA ASP A 126 -6.58 -3.41 18.36
C ASP A 126 -7.05 -3.38 19.83
N VAL A 127 -8.34 -3.04 20.02
CA VAL A 127 -9.02 -3.04 21.33
C VAL A 127 -9.35 -4.45 21.78
N ALA A 128 -9.89 -5.29 20.89
CA ALA A 128 -10.34 -6.64 21.19
C ALA A 128 -9.73 -7.70 20.25
N PRO A 129 -8.42 -8.03 20.37
CA PRO A 129 -7.75 -8.96 19.46
C PRO A 129 -8.36 -10.36 19.41
N HIS A 130 -8.98 -10.82 20.51
CA HIS A 130 -9.65 -12.12 20.59
C HIS A 130 -10.83 -12.26 19.61
N MET A 131 -11.42 -11.14 19.17
CA MET A 131 -12.50 -11.12 18.19
C MET A 131 -12.05 -11.56 16.79
N LEU A 132 -10.74 -11.64 16.53
CA LEU A 132 -10.21 -12.23 15.29
C LEU A 132 -10.72 -13.67 15.08
N SER A 133 -11.00 -14.39 16.16
CA SER A 133 -11.58 -15.75 16.11
C SER A 133 -12.92 -15.81 15.37
N VAL A 134 -13.73 -14.74 15.41
CA VAL A 134 -15.00 -14.66 14.67
C VAL A 134 -14.75 -14.75 13.16
N ILE A 135 -13.72 -14.07 12.68
CA ILE A 135 -13.33 -14.09 11.26
C ILE A 135 -12.72 -15.45 10.90
N GLN A 136 -11.85 -16.00 11.75
CA GLN A 136 -11.23 -17.31 11.52
C GLN A 136 -12.26 -18.45 11.46
N ASN A 137 -13.27 -18.41 12.34
CA ASN A 137 -14.29 -19.45 12.41
C ASN A 137 -15.21 -19.48 11.18
N LYS A 138 -15.39 -18.36 10.49
CA LYS A 138 -16.09 -18.33 9.18
C LYS A 138 -15.50 -19.35 8.21
N TYR A 139 -14.17 -19.45 8.15
CA TYR A 139 -13.48 -20.38 7.26
C TYR A 139 -13.55 -21.84 7.74
N LYS A 140 -13.58 -22.07 9.07
CA LYS A 140 -13.77 -23.42 9.63
C LYS A 140 -15.16 -24.01 9.37
N THR A 141 -16.20 -23.17 9.39
CA THR A 141 -17.56 -23.62 9.07
C THR A 141 -17.67 -24.01 7.60
N LEU A 142 -16.95 -23.34 6.70
CA LEU A 142 -16.90 -23.70 5.27
C LEU A 142 -16.19 -25.04 5.03
N GLU A 143 -15.06 -25.30 5.71
CA GLU A 143 -14.38 -26.60 5.63
C GLU A 143 -15.23 -27.73 6.23
N SER A 144 -15.93 -27.47 7.35
CA SER A 144 -16.81 -28.46 7.97
C SER A 144 -18.05 -28.76 7.14
N ALA A 145 -18.58 -27.78 6.40
CA ALA A 145 -19.69 -27.96 5.46
C ALA A 145 -19.28 -28.66 4.16
N MET A 146 -17.98 -28.68 3.83
CA MET A 146 -17.45 -29.30 2.61
C MET A 146 -17.27 -30.82 2.72
N VAL A 147 -17.35 -31.40 3.93
CA VAL A 147 -17.38 -32.86 4.13
C VAL A 147 -18.81 -33.38 3.89
N ILE A 148 -19.28 -33.28 2.65
CA ILE A 148 -20.36 -34.16 2.17
C ILE A 148 -19.66 -35.29 1.46
N SER A 149 -19.55 -36.44 2.11
CA SER A 149 -19.07 -37.67 1.49
C SER A 149 -20.06 -38.09 0.41
N ILE A 150 -19.84 -37.65 -0.84
CA ILE A 150 -20.56 -38.20 -1.99
C ILE A 150 -19.97 -39.58 -2.24
N SER A 151 -20.58 -40.62 -1.68
CA SER A 151 -20.35 -42.01 -2.09
C SER A 151 -20.97 -42.21 -3.47
N GLY A 152 -20.33 -41.68 -4.51
CA GLY A 152 -20.78 -41.73 -5.89
C GLY A 152 -19.60 -41.93 -6.82
N LYS A 153 -19.69 -42.98 -7.65
CA LYS A 153 -18.65 -43.52 -8.54
C LYS A 153 -18.21 -42.55 -9.66
N TYR A 154 -17.54 -41.45 -9.35
CA TYR A 154 -16.97 -40.57 -10.38
C TYR A 154 -15.53 -40.20 -10.06
N ASP A 155 -14.64 -40.55 -11.00
CA ASP A 155 -13.21 -40.29 -11.01
C ASP A 155 -12.94 -38.79 -11.18
N LEU A 156 -12.25 -38.18 -10.20
CA LEU A 156 -11.98 -36.74 -10.13
C LEU A 156 -10.81 -36.27 -11.00
N ASN A 157 -10.20 -37.14 -11.81
CA ASN A 157 -9.03 -36.80 -12.63
C ASN A 157 -9.31 -36.02 -13.94
N GLN A 158 -10.50 -35.46 -14.15
CA GLN A 158 -10.86 -34.83 -15.43
C GLN A 158 -11.02 -33.30 -15.42
N TRP A 159 -10.81 -32.60 -14.31
CA TRP A 159 -10.96 -31.14 -14.30
C TRP A 159 -9.66 -30.40 -14.68
N LYS A 160 -9.48 -30.11 -15.98
CA LYS A 160 -8.53 -29.09 -16.43
C LYS A 160 -9.09 -27.70 -16.10
N MET A 161 -8.47 -26.99 -15.15
CA MET A 161 -8.78 -25.59 -14.89
C MET A 161 -8.38 -24.73 -16.08
N VAL A 162 -9.35 -24.10 -16.74
CA VAL A 162 -9.13 -22.96 -17.62
C VAL A 162 -9.45 -21.72 -16.80
N ALA A 163 -8.41 -21.04 -16.30
CA ALA A 163 -8.56 -19.75 -15.66
C ALA A 163 -8.59 -18.67 -16.76
N ASN A 164 -9.78 -18.21 -17.13
CA ASN A 164 -9.94 -16.96 -17.85
C ASN A 164 -10.17 -15.85 -16.82
N TYR A 165 -9.14 -15.04 -16.60
CA TYR A 165 -9.29 -13.73 -15.97
C TYR A 165 -9.56 -12.72 -17.08
N GLY A 166 -10.76 -12.13 -17.06
CA GLY A 166 -11.11 -10.91 -17.78
C GLY A 166 -11.14 -9.73 -16.82
#